data_AF-A0A7S0J792-F1
#
_entry.id   AF-A0A7S0J792-F1
#
_cell.length_a   1.000
_cell.length_b   1.000
_cell.length_c   1.000
_cell.angle_alpha   90.00
_cell.angle_beta   90.00
_cell.angle_gamma   90.00
#
_symmetry.space_group_name_H-M   'P 1'
#
loop_
_entity.id
_entity.type
_entity.pdbx_description
1 polymer ?
#
loop_
_entity_poly.entity_id
_entity_poly.type
_entity_poly.pdbx_seq_one_letter_code
_entity_poly.pdbx_strand_id
1 'polypeptide(L)'
;VMATISARCEQMLRFGGSAHSRYRARRLLGSLRERHPRCPQLWLVSVRFELAMPSWAAEGADGTAAAAAERRVRQLLEAALKPATCGSSVVLWRLYMDLQLRLLRMDSACRVAMRAVQQCPGAKVLWLAAMRSPVVEALQAEQLCERMQLLVEKGLRLCNEPPPEAEMRSPAAEITPLEAELPTIAQRAITKTPSRIADGSAERGPFGLTAAAWSGQQEESASSSMEEESGHSQDSSSSESERER
;
A
#
# COMPACT_ATOMS: atom_id res chain seq x y z
N VAL A 1 -15.62 -24.15 4.68
CA VAL A 1 -15.63 -23.44 3.37
C VAL A 1 -14.53 -22.39 3.28
N MET A 2 -14.52 -21.33 4.10
CA MET A 2 -13.51 -20.26 4.00
C MET A 2 -12.08 -20.72 4.31
N ALA A 3 -11.89 -21.56 5.32
CA ALA A 3 -10.58 -22.17 5.62
C ALA A 3 -10.09 -23.06 4.45
N THR A 4 -11.01 -23.78 3.81
CA THR A 4 -10.74 -24.65 2.65
C THR A 4 -10.36 -23.83 1.42
N ILE A 5 -11.01 -22.68 1.20
CA ILE A 5 -10.67 -21.74 0.12
C ILE A 5 -9.30 -21.11 0.39
N SER A 6 -9.02 -20.69 1.63
CA SER A 6 -7.71 -20.13 2.02
C SER A 6 -6.59 -21.14 1.81
N ALA A 7 -6.75 -22.37 2.32
CA ALA A 7 -5.76 -23.44 2.17
C ALA A 7 -5.50 -23.78 0.70
N ARG A 8 -6.55 -23.86 -0.12
CA ARG A 8 -6.40 -24.14 -1.56
C ARG A 8 -5.74 -22.99 -2.31
N CYS A 9 -6.04 -21.74 -1.95
CA CYS A 9 -5.37 -20.57 -2.50
C CYS A 9 -3.89 -20.51 -2.07
N GLU A 10 -3.57 -20.79 -0.81
CA GLU A 10 -2.19 -20.85 -0.32
C GLU A 10 -1.39 -21.96 -1.01
N GLN A 11 -2.00 -23.13 -1.23
CA GLN A 11 -1.39 -24.22 -1.97
C GLN A 11 -1.12 -23.80 -3.42
N MET A 12 -2.07 -23.14 -4.08
CA MET A 12 -1.86 -22.58 -5.43
C MET A 12 -0.78 -21.51 -5.49
N LEU A 13 -0.60 -20.72 -4.42
CA LEU A 13 0.44 -19.70 -4.31
C LEU A 13 1.83 -20.31 -4.11
N ARG A 14 1.94 -21.43 -3.39
CA ARG A 14 3.23 -22.11 -3.15
C ARG A 14 3.82 -22.78 -4.39
N PHE A 15 3.01 -23.20 -5.35
CA PHE A 15 3.48 -23.99 -6.49
C PHE A 15 3.76 -23.21 -7.78
N GLY A 16 3.92 -21.88 -7.72
CA GLY A 16 4.39 -21.09 -8.87
C GLY A 16 3.59 -21.39 -10.15
N GLY A 17 2.25 -21.45 -10.03
CA GLY A 17 1.40 -22.03 -11.05
C GLY A 17 1.55 -21.40 -12.45
N SER A 18 1.38 -22.23 -13.49
CA SER A 18 1.35 -21.80 -14.88
C SER A 18 0.42 -20.60 -15.13
N ALA A 19 0.64 -19.84 -16.21
CA ALA A 19 -0.23 -18.72 -16.57
C ALA A 19 -1.72 -19.10 -16.60
N HIS A 20 -2.03 -20.31 -17.07
CA HIS A 20 -3.37 -20.89 -17.05
C HIS A 20 -3.93 -21.09 -15.63
N SER A 21 -3.11 -21.59 -14.70
CA SER A 21 -3.49 -21.78 -13.29
C SER A 21 -3.82 -20.44 -12.63
N ARG A 22 -3.02 -19.40 -12.92
CA ARG A 22 -3.31 -18.03 -12.44
C ARG A 22 -4.62 -17.49 -12.98
N TYR A 23 -4.87 -17.67 -14.28
CA TYR A 23 -6.12 -17.24 -14.90
C TYR A 23 -7.33 -17.94 -14.27
N ARG A 24 -7.27 -19.26 -14.09
CA ARG A 24 -8.32 -20.03 -13.42
C ARG A 24 -8.55 -19.55 -11.98
N ALA A 25 -7.48 -19.27 -11.23
CA ALA A 25 -7.57 -18.74 -9.87
C ALA A 25 -8.31 -17.40 -9.83
N ARG A 26 -7.91 -16.45 -10.69
CA ARG A 26 -8.55 -15.13 -10.79
C ARG A 26 -10.02 -15.23 -11.15
N ARG A 27 -10.36 -16.10 -12.12
CA ARG A 27 -11.75 -16.31 -12.54
C ARG A 27 -12.58 -16.88 -11.39
N LEU A 28 -12.07 -17.90 -10.69
CA LEU A 28 -12.75 -18.49 -9.53
C LEU A 28 -12.96 -17.45 -8.43
N LEU A 29 -11.92 -16.70 -8.05
CA LEU A 29 -12.01 -15.65 -7.05
C LEU A 29 -12.96 -14.53 -7.47
N GLY A 30 -12.97 -14.16 -8.76
CA GLY A 30 -13.93 -13.21 -9.34
C GLY A 30 -15.37 -13.67 -9.14
N SER A 31 -15.70 -14.88 -9.58
CA SER A 31 -17.05 -15.45 -9.42
C SER A 31 -17.47 -15.59 -7.95
N LEU A 32 -16.53 -15.90 -7.04
CA LEU A 32 -16.84 -15.96 -5.61
C LEU A 32 -17.14 -14.57 -5.02
N ARG A 33 -16.41 -13.53 -5.42
CA ARG A 33 -16.67 -12.15 -4.99
C ARG A 33 -17.98 -11.60 -5.53
N GLU A 34 -18.36 -11.97 -6.75
CA GLU A 34 -19.67 -11.61 -7.32
C GLU A 34 -20.82 -12.24 -6.53
N ARG A 35 -20.67 -13.50 -6.10
CA ARG A 35 -21.68 -14.18 -5.26
C ARG A 35 -21.71 -13.67 -3.81
N HIS A 36 -20.56 -13.24 -3.29
CA HIS A 36 -20.41 -12.82 -1.89
C HIS A 36 -19.64 -11.50 -1.75
N PRO A 37 -20.18 -10.37 -2.23
CA PRO A 37 -19.47 -9.10 -2.30
C PRO A 37 -19.15 -8.50 -0.93
N ARG A 38 -19.92 -8.87 0.11
CA ARG A 38 -19.77 -8.40 1.49
C ARG A 38 -18.81 -9.25 2.32
N CYS A 39 -18.12 -10.22 1.72
CA CYS A 39 -17.18 -11.08 2.43
C CYS A 39 -15.75 -10.52 2.33
N PRO A 40 -15.23 -9.79 3.35
CA PRO A 40 -13.92 -9.14 3.26
C PRO A 40 -12.78 -10.14 3.07
N GLN A 41 -12.95 -11.39 3.53
CA GLN A 41 -11.91 -12.41 3.39
C GLN A 41 -11.71 -12.87 1.95
N LEU A 42 -12.76 -12.88 1.12
CA LEU A 42 -12.59 -13.18 -0.32
C LEU A 42 -11.79 -12.09 -1.02
N TRP A 43 -12.03 -10.82 -0.68
CA TRP A 43 -11.24 -9.70 -1.17
C TRP A 43 -9.79 -9.79 -0.70
N LEU A 44 -9.57 -10.09 0.59
CA LEU A 44 -8.23 -10.23 1.17
C LEU A 44 -7.45 -11.37 0.50
N VAL A 45 -8.05 -12.55 0.32
CA VAL A 45 -7.41 -13.66 -0.40
C VAL A 45 -7.09 -13.27 -1.83
N SER A 46 -7.97 -12.52 -2.51
CA SER A 46 -7.72 -12.05 -3.88
C SER A 46 -6.55 -11.07 -3.97
N VAL A 47 -6.45 -10.15 -3.02
CA VAL A 47 -5.34 -9.19 -2.95
C VAL A 47 -4.04 -9.92 -2.61
N ARG A 48 -4.04 -10.80 -1.60
CA ARG A 48 -2.88 -11.63 -1.25
C ARG A 48 -2.44 -12.51 -2.42
N PHE A 49 -3.40 -13.00 -3.22
CA PHE A 49 -3.10 -13.78 -4.40
C PHE A 49 -2.29 -12.96 -5.42
N GLU A 50 -2.71 -11.73 -5.75
CA GLU A 50 -1.94 -10.86 -6.66
C GLU A 50 -0.59 -10.43 -6.06
N LEU A 51 -0.55 -10.15 -4.75
CA LEU A 51 0.67 -9.77 -4.03
C LEU A 51 1.63 -10.94 -3.77
N ALA A 52 1.25 -12.19 -4.01
CA ALA A 52 2.15 -13.34 -3.86
C ALA A 52 2.76 -13.76 -5.21
N MET A 53 2.34 -13.13 -6.32
CA MET A 53 2.84 -13.50 -7.64
C MET A 53 4.27 -12.97 -7.86
N PRO A 54 5.20 -13.76 -8.43
CA PRO A 54 6.59 -13.34 -8.67
C PRO A 54 6.73 -12.03 -9.44
N SER A 55 5.76 -11.67 -10.27
CA SER A 55 5.76 -10.40 -11.01
C SER A 55 5.78 -9.16 -10.12
N TRP A 56 5.39 -9.25 -8.84
CA TRP A 56 5.50 -8.14 -7.89
C TRP A 56 6.87 -8.07 -7.21
N ALA A 57 7.55 -9.22 -7.03
CA ALA A 57 8.78 -9.37 -6.26
C ALA A 57 10.04 -9.51 -7.12
N ALA A 58 9.90 -9.68 -8.43
CA ALA A 58 11.03 -9.80 -9.34
C ALA A 58 11.70 -8.43 -9.53
N GLU A 59 12.65 -8.12 -8.65
CA GLU A 59 13.67 -7.11 -8.88
C GLU A 59 14.42 -7.49 -10.16
N GLY A 60 14.14 -6.77 -11.26
CA GLY A 60 14.76 -7.01 -12.58
C GLY A 60 13.84 -7.54 -13.68
N ALA A 61 12.55 -7.83 -13.39
CA ALA A 61 11.58 -8.03 -14.45
C ALA A 61 11.11 -6.68 -15.02
N ASP A 62 10.81 -6.64 -16.32
CA ASP A 62 10.25 -5.46 -17.00
C ASP A 62 9.24 -4.75 -16.09
N GLY A 63 9.50 -3.48 -15.74
CA GLY A 63 8.69 -2.72 -14.78
C GLY A 63 7.19 -2.68 -15.13
N THR A 64 6.84 -3.03 -16.37
CA THR A 64 5.48 -3.22 -16.88
C THR A 64 4.70 -4.31 -16.13
N ALA A 65 5.32 -5.43 -15.77
CA ALA A 65 4.65 -6.55 -15.11
C ALA A 65 4.30 -6.24 -13.64
N ALA A 66 5.24 -5.61 -12.93
CA ALA A 66 5.04 -5.13 -11.57
C ALA A 66 3.96 -4.03 -11.52
N ALA A 67 4.03 -3.04 -12.42
CA ALA A 67 3.02 -1.99 -12.55
C ALA A 67 1.63 -2.55 -12.91
N ALA A 68 1.55 -3.63 -13.69
CA ALA A 68 0.28 -4.30 -13.99
C ALA A 68 -0.29 -5.03 -12.76
N ALA A 69 0.55 -5.67 -11.94
CA ALA A 69 0.13 -6.28 -10.68
C ALA A 69 -0.36 -5.22 -9.69
N GLU A 70 0.37 -4.11 -9.57
CA GLU A 70 0.00 -2.96 -8.74
C GLU A 70 -1.39 -2.42 -9.12
N ARG A 71 -1.62 -2.17 -10.42
CA ARG A 71 -2.92 -1.70 -10.93
C ARG A 71 -4.04 -2.67 -10.59
N ARG A 72 -3.83 -3.97 -10.75
CA ARG A 72 -4.83 -4.99 -10.38
C ARG A 72 -5.13 -4.99 -8.88
N VAL A 73 -4.11 -4.94 -8.04
CA VAL A 73 -4.27 -4.88 -6.57
C VAL A 73 -5.06 -3.64 -6.18
N ARG A 74 -4.73 -2.47 -6.75
CA ARG A 74 -5.47 -1.22 -6.51
C ARG A 74 -6.93 -1.35 -6.93
N GLN A 75 -7.19 -1.86 -8.14
CA GLN A 75 -8.56 -2.07 -8.63
C GLN A 75 -9.36 -3.01 -7.72
N LEU A 76 -8.74 -4.08 -7.22
CA LEU A 76 -9.37 -4.99 -6.27
C LEU A 76 -9.73 -4.28 -4.96
N LEU A 77 -8.81 -3.47 -4.40
CA LEU A 77 -9.05 -2.74 -3.16
C LEU A 77 -10.12 -1.65 -3.33
N GLU A 78 -10.06 -0.86 -4.41
CA GLU A 78 -11.09 0.16 -4.69
C GLU A 78 -12.48 -0.47 -4.91
N ALA A 79 -12.56 -1.65 -5.54
CA ALA A 79 -13.82 -2.38 -5.66
C ALA A 79 -14.30 -2.97 -4.32
N ALA A 80 -13.38 -3.46 -3.49
CA ALA A 80 -13.68 -4.01 -2.17
C ALA A 80 -14.17 -2.96 -1.18
N LEU A 81 -13.68 -1.73 -1.30
CA LEU A 81 -13.92 -0.65 -0.35
C LEU A 81 -15.10 0.26 -0.74
N LYS A 82 -15.87 -0.11 -1.78
CA LYS A 82 -17.15 0.54 -2.05
C LYS A 82 -18.12 0.30 -0.87
N PRO A 83 -18.98 1.28 -0.52
CA PRO A 83 -19.93 1.12 0.59
C PRO A 83 -20.85 -0.10 0.45
N ALA A 84 -21.23 -0.47 -0.78
CA ALA A 84 -22.09 -1.63 -1.05
C ALA A 84 -21.40 -3.00 -0.85
N THR A 85 -20.07 -3.04 -0.82
CA THR A 85 -19.26 -4.26 -0.71
C THR A 85 -18.70 -4.42 0.69
N CYS A 86 -17.46 -4.01 0.94
CA CYS A 86 -16.75 -4.16 2.22
C CYS A 86 -16.15 -2.82 2.70
N GLY A 87 -16.82 -1.69 2.42
CA GLY A 87 -16.35 -0.35 2.80
C GLY A 87 -16.15 -0.12 4.30
N SER A 88 -16.76 -0.91 5.18
CA SER A 88 -16.55 -0.86 6.63
C SER A 88 -15.39 -1.73 7.15
N SER A 89 -14.69 -2.44 6.26
CA SER A 89 -13.63 -3.37 6.66
C SER A 89 -12.32 -2.65 6.97
N VAL A 90 -12.04 -2.48 8.26
CA VAL A 90 -10.80 -1.89 8.78
C VAL A 90 -9.53 -2.57 8.23
N VAL A 91 -9.55 -3.90 8.08
CA VAL A 91 -8.39 -4.67 7.60
C VAL A 91 -8.07 -4.34 6.14
N LEU A 92 -9.09 -4.19 5.29
CA LEU A 92 -8.88 -3.84 3.88
C LEU A 92 -8.37 -2.41 3.72
N TRP A 93 -8.85 -1.47 4.54
CA TRP A 93 -8.35 -0.10 4.57
C TRP A 93 -6.88 -0.04 4.97
N ARG A 94 -6.48 -0.74 6.03
CA ARG A 94 -5.07 -0.82 6.46
C ARG A 94 -4.18 -1.38 5.37
N LEU A 95 -4.60 -2.48 4.75
CA LEU A 95 -3.87 -3.07 3.63
C LEU A 95 -3.71 -2.08 2.46
N TYR A 96 -4.73 -1.27 2.20
CA TYR A 96 -4.66 -0.27 1.13
C TYR A 96 -3.72 0.89 1.47
N MET A 97 -3.72 1.37 2.71
CA MET A 97 -2.74 2.37 3.17
C MET A 97 -1.32 1.81 3.08
N ASP A 98 -1.08 0.61 3.61
CA ASP A 98 0.23 -0.05 3.57
C ASP A 98 0.74 -0.20 2.14
N LEU A 99 -0.14 -0.54 1.19
CA LEU A 99 0.20 -0.61 -0.23
C LEU A 99 0.68 0.75 -0.77
N GLN A 100 -0.07 1.83 -0.51
CA GLN A 100 0.29 3.16 -1.03
C GLN A 100 1.59 3.67 -0.40
N LEU A 101 1.83 3.36 0.87
CA LEU A 101 3.07 3.67 1.58
C LEU A 101 4.26 2.93 0.99
N ARG A 102 4.13 1.62 0.72
CA ARG A 102 5.19 0.82 0.07
C ARG A 102 5.52 1.30 -1.33
N LEU A 103 4.54 1.85 -2.05
CA LEU A 103 4.74 2.45 -3.38
C LEU A 103 5.26 3.88 -3.33
N LEU A 104 5.58 4.40 -2.13
CA LEU A 104 6.06 5.76 -1.88
C LEU A 104 5.11 6.86 -2.37
N ARG A 105 3.80 6.58 -2.42
CA ARG A 105 2.77 7.54 -2.87
C ARG A 105 2.09 8.20 -1.69
N MET A 106 2.79 9.12 -1.04
CA MET A 106 2.35 9.70 0.24
C MET A 106 1.01 10.43 0.13
N ASP A 107 0.80 11.26 -0.90
CA ASP A 107 -0.48 11.96 -1.09
C ASP A 107 -1.65 11.00 -1.26
N SER A 108 -1.41 9.89 -1.96
CA SER A 108 -2.39 8.84 -2.18
C SER A 108 -2.69 8.09 -0.88
N ALA A 109 -1.64 7.73 -0.12
CA ALA A 109 -1.78 7.10 1.19
C ALA A 109 -2.58 7.98 2.15
N CYS A 110 -2.29 9.27 2.18
CA CYS A 110 -3.01 10.29 2.93
C CYS A 110 -4.50 10.35 2.54
N ARG A 111 -4.82 10.46 1.24
CA ARG A 111 -6.22 10.45 0.77
C ARG A 111 -6.95 9.16 1.13
N VAL A 112 -6.27 8.01 1.03
CA VAL A 112 -6.82 6.70 1.43
C VAL A 112 -7.07 6.66 2.94
N ALA A 113 -6.14 7.17 3.75
CA ALA A 113 -6.27 7.25 5.20
C ALA A 113 -7.49 8.07 5.61
N MET A 114 -7.69 9.24 4.99
CA MET A 114 -8.85 10.08 5.28
C MET A 114 -10.18 9.44 4.84
N ARG A 115 -10.23 8.83 3.64
CA ARG A 115 -11.40 8.05 3.21
C ARG A 115 -11.71 6.92 4.19
N ALA A 116 -10.69 6.19 4.64
CA ALA A 116 -10.87 5.08 5.56
C ALA A 116 -11.49 5.51 6.89
N VAL A 117 -10.99 6.61 7.45
CA VAL A 117 -11.49 7.19 8.69
C VAL A 117 -12.94 7.66 8.54
N GLN A 118 -13.29 8.29 7.42
CA GLN A 118 -14.68 8.70 7.14
C GLN A 118 -15.63 7.51 7.03
N GLN A 119 -15.19 6.41 6.41
CA GLN A 119 -15.99 5.19 6.25
C GLN A 119 -16.06 4.36 7.54
N CYS A 120 -15.07 4.48 8.43
CA CYS A 120 -14.94 3.71 9.66
C CYS A 120 -14.59 4.62 10.87
N PRO A 121 -15.48 5.56 11.25
CA PRO A 121 -15.15 6.61 12.23
C PRO A 121 -14.82 6.07 13.63
N GLY A 122 -15.38 4.91 14.02
CA GLY A 122 -15.11 4.29 15.32
C GLY A 122 -13.81 3.48 15.39
N ALA A 123 -13.11 3.30 14.26
CA ALA A 123 -11.91 2.46 14.22
C ALA A 123 -10.66 3.25 14.61
N LYS A 124 -10.35 3.30 15.91
CA LYS A 124 -9.16 4.00 16.45
C LYS A 124 -7.84 3.62 15.75
N VAL A 125 -7.70 2.37 15.31
CA VAL A 125 -6.51 1.91 14.57
C VAL A 125 -6.30 2.65 13.24
N LEU A 126 -7.37 3.06 12.54
CA LEU A 126 -7.27 3.81 11.29
C LEU A 126 -6.87 5.26 11.54
N TRP A 127 -7.42 5.85 12.59
CA TRP A 127 -7.03 7.19 13.06
C TRP A 127 -5.55 7.24 13.44
N LEU A 128 -5.09 6.26 14.23
CA LEU A 128 -3.67 6.16 14.57
C LEU A 128 -2.80 5.94 13.32
N ALA A 129 -3.24 5.12 12.36
CA ALA A 129 -2.51 4.95 11.10
C ALA A 129 -2.43 6.24 10.28
N ALA A 130 -3.51 7.04 10.24
CA ALA A 130 -3.56 8.33 9.56
C ALA A 130 -2.65 9.40 10.21
N MET A 131 -2.36 9.24 11.52
CA MET A 131 -1.53 10.16 12.31
C MET A 131 -0.08 9.69 12.49
N ARG A 132 0.32 8.58 11.87
CA ARG A 132 1.70 8.09 11.95
C ARG A 132 2.55 8.63 10.79
N SER A 133 3.84 8.81 11.05
CA SER A 133 4.83 8.97 9.99
C SER A 133 4.84 7.71 9.08
N PRO A 134 4.96 7.85 7.75
CA PRO A 134 5.23 9.10 7.01
C PRO A 134 3.96 9.85 6.54
N VAL A 135 2.76 9.37 6.87
CA VAL A 135 1.50 9.97 6.39
C VAL A 135 1.35 11.41 6.86
N VAL A 136 1.71 11.69 8.11
CA VAL A 136 1.64 13.05 8.69
C VAL A 136 2.67 14.00 8.09
N GLU A 137 3.85 13.50 7.73
CA GLU A 137 4.93 14.31 7.15
C GLU A 137 4.58 14.84 5.76
N ALA A 138 3.66 14.15 5.06
CA ALA A 138 3.15 14.59 3.77
C ALA A 138 2.03 15.64 3.86
N LEU A 139 1.62 16.03 5.08
CA LEU A 139 0.56 17.01 5.28
C LEU A 139 1.11 18.40 5.45
N GLN A 140 0.36 19.38 4.94
CA GLN A 140 0.55 20.76 5.34
C GLN A 140 0.13 20.95 6.80
N ALA A 141 0.74 21.91 7.48
CA ALA A 141 0.48 22.20 8.90
C ALA A 141 -1.00 22.48 9.17
N GLU A 142 -1.68 23.19 8.28
CA GLU A 142 -3.12 23.48 8.35
C GLU A 142 -3.96 22.20 8.33
N GLN A 143 -3.68 21.31 7.37
CA GLN A 143 -4.37 20.03 7.23
C GLN A 143 -4.14 19.12 8.44
N LEU A 144 -2.97 19.22 9.08
CA LEU A 144 -2.67 18.50 10.31
C LEU A 144 -3.49 19.05 11.48
N CYS A 145 -3.56 20.38 11.64
CA CYS A 145 -4.38 21.02 12.66
C CYS A 145 -5.86 20.64 12.54
N GLU A 146 -6.43 20.71 11.32
CA GLU A 146 -7.81 20.28 11.05
C GLU A 146 -8.06 18.82 11.44
N ARG A 147 -7.10 17.93 11.14
CA ARG A 147 -7.20 16.51 11.52
C ARG A 147 -7.10 16.29 13.02
N MET A 148 -6.23 17.02 13.70
CA MET A 148 -6.12 16.98 15.16
C MET A 148 -7.42 17.45 15.82
N GLN A 149 -8.04 18.49 15.27
CA GLN A 149 -9.35 18.95 15.73
C GLN A 149 -10.43 17.89 15.52
N LEU A 150 -10.47 17.23 14.36
CA LEU A 150 -11.39 16.11 14.12
C LEU A 150 -11.19 14.95 15.09
N LEU A 151 -9.94 14.63 15.46
CA LEU A 151 -9.66 13.61 16.49
C LEU A 151 -10.25 14.00 17.84
N VAL A 152 -10.07 15.25 18.25
CA VAL A 152 -10.62 15.79 19.50
C VAL A 152 -12.15 15.75 19.48
N GLU A 153 -12.79 16.17 18.40
CA GLU A 153 -14.25 16.12 18.22
C GLU A 153 -14.79 14.69 18.30
N LYS A 154 -14.04 13.71 17.82
CA LYS A 154 -14.39 12.28 17.93
C LYS A 154 -14.01 11.65 19.27
N GLY A 155 -13.53 12.45 20.23
CA GLY A 155 -13.13 11.97 21.56
C GLY A 155 -11.85 11.14 21.57
N LEU A 156 -11.08 11.14 20.48
CA LEU A 156 -9.79 10.47 20.37
C LEU A 156 -8.70 11.39 20.88
N ARG A 157 -8.50 11.39 22.20
CA ARG A 157 -7.38 12.11 22.83
C ARG A 157 -6.09 11.33 22.55
N LEU A 158 -5.16 11.97 21.84
CA LEU A 158 -3.77 11.53 21.80
C LEU A 158 -3.18 11.87 23.17
N CYS A 159 -2.78 10.84 23.94
CA CYS A 159 -2.01 11.07 25.16
C CYS A 159 -0.66 11.62 24.73
N ASN A 160 -0.54 12.94 24.67
CA ASN A 160 0.70 13.65 24.44
C ASN A 160 1.46 13.89 25.75
N GLU A 161 0.95 13.41 26.87
CA GLU A 161 1.69 13.49 28.13
C GLU A 161 2.93 12.60 27.97
N PRO A 162 4.14 13.20 27.88
CA PRO A 162 5.34 12.39 27.89
C PRO A 162 5.31 11.57 29.17
N PRO A 163 5.72 10.28 29.15
CA PRO A 163 5.84 9.53 30.38
C PRO A 163 6.64 10.39 31.36
N PRO A 164 6.16 10.56 32.61
CA PRO A 164 6.85 11.41 33.56
C PRO A 164 8.32 10.98 33.57
N GLU A 165 9.24 11.93 33.49
CA GLU A 165 10.68 11.69 33.26
C GLU A 165 11.28 10.63 34.22
N ALA A 166 10.60 10.37 35.34
CA ALA A 166 10.82 9.26 36.26
C ALA A 166 10.84 7.85 35.62
N GLU A 167 10.09 7.59 34.54
CA GLU A 167 10.07 6.30 33.83
C GLU A 167 11.11 6.19 32.70
N MET A 168 11.73 7.31 32.29
CA MET A 168 12.82 7.31 31.30
C MET A 168 14.20 7.14 31.95
N ARG A 169 14.26 6.78 33.23
CA ARG A 169 15.49 6.31 33.89
C ARG A 169 15.83 4.92 33.37
N SER A 170 16.57 4.93 32.26
CA SER A 170 17.43 3.89 31.69
C SER A 170 17.40 2.50 32.37
N PRO A 171 17.04 1.41 31.66
CA PRO A 171 17.28 0.05 32.14
C PRO A 171 18.79 -0.34 32.15
N ALA A 172 19.71 0.62 32.15
CA ALA A 172 21.15 0.39 32.17
C ALA A 172 21.71 -0.04 33.55
N ALA A 173 20.87 -0.19 34.59
CA ALA A 173 21.35 -0.42 35.95
C ALA A 173 20.92 -1.76 36.60
N GLU A 174 20.34 -2.71 35.85
CA GLU A 174 20.01 -4.02 36.44
C GLU A 174 20.17 -5.18 35.46
N ILE A 175 21.29 -5.20 34.74
CA ILE A 175 21.86 -6.49 34.31
C ILE A 175 22.57 -7.04 35.55
N THR A 176 21.83 -7.74 36.39
CA THR A 176 22.44 -8.67 37.33
C THR A 176 23.12 -9.77 36.50
N PRO A 177 24.40 -10.08 36.74
CA PRO A 177 25.04 -11.22 36.11
C PRO A 177 24.48 -12.49 36.76
N LEU A 178 23.34 -12.95 36.27
CA LEU A 178 22.85 -14.31 36.51
C LEU A 178 23.33 -15.23 35.37
N GLU A 179 24.62 -15.13 35.04
CA GLU A 179 25.38 -16.18 34.38
C GLU A 179 26.12 -16.98 35.45
N ALA A 180 25.40 -17.92 36.04
CA ALA A 180 25.99 -19.13 36.60
C ALA A 180 24.89 -20.19 36.59
N GLU A 181 25.24 -21.40 36.14
CA GLU A 181 24.39 -22.60 36.11
C GLU A 181 23.51 -22.80 34.87
N LEU A 182 24.14 -22.98 33.69
CA LEU A 182 23.64 -23.97 32.73
C LEU A 182 24.75 -24.99 32.40
N PRO A 183 24.48 -26.30 32.57
CA PRO A 183 25.50 -27.34 32.48
C PRO A 183 25.91 -27.67 31.05
N THR A 184 27.22 -27.85 30.92
CA THR A 184 28.01 -28.46 29.86
C THR A 184 27.39 -29.75 29.29
N ILE A 185 26.66 -29.68 28.18
CA ILE A 185 26.47 -30.84 27.30
C ILE A 185 26.53 -30.37 25.83
N ALA A 186 27.39 -31.04 25.06
CA ALA A 186 27.61 -30.95 23.60
C ALA A 186 28.72 -30.00 23.09
N GLN A 187 29.93 -30.18 23.62
CA GLN A 187 31.14 -30.10 22.79
C GLN A 187 31.50 -31.49 22.28
N ARG A 188 31.15 -31.82 21.03
CA ARG A 188 31.81 -32.84 20.20
C ARG A 188 31.25 -32.79 18.78
N ALA A 189 31.96 -32.08 17.90
CA ALA A 189 32.23 -32.47 16.51
C ALA A 189 32.90 -31.30 15.76
N ILE A 190 34.16 -31.03 16.09
CA ILE A 190 35.09 -30.44 15.12
C ILE A 190 35.90 -31.63 14.59
N THR A 191 35.81 -31.89 13.29
CA THR A 191 36.93 -32.20 12.38
C THR A 191 36.37 -32.74 11.06
N LYS A 192 36.35 -31.88 10.02
CA LYS A 192 36.98 -32.16 8.71
C LYS A 192 36.67 -31.05 7.71
N THR A 193 37.64 -30.14 7.59
CA THR A 193 38.00 -29.47 6.34
C THR A 193 38.56 -30.50 5.35
N PRO A 194 38.41 -30.25 4.04
CA PRO A 194 39.64 -29.94 3.30
C PRO A 194 39.52 -28.71 2.40
N SER A 195 40.66 -28.02 2.36
CA SER A 195 41.07 -26.91 1.51
C SER A 195 41.32 -27.30 0.05
N ARG A 196 40.94 -26.44 -0.90
CA ARG A 196 41.74 -26.02 -2.08
C ARG A 196 41.01 -24.85 -2.79
N ILE A 197 41.56 -23.62 -2.78
CA ILE A 197 42.40 -22.99 -3.83
C ILE A 197 41.64 -22.90 -5.18
N ALA A 198 41.42 -21.78 -5.86
CA ALA A 198 41.78 -20.37 -5.69
C ALA A 198 41.00 -19.53 -6.73
N ASP A 199 41.18 -18.20 -6.62
CA ASP A 199 41.04 -17.15 -7.65
C ASP A 199 39.60 -16.74 -8.06
N GLY A 200 39.23 -15.46 -8.08
CA GLY A 200 39.95 -14.22 -7.82
C GLY A 200 39.02 -13.02 -8.02
N SER A 201 39.39 -11.90 -7.40
CA SER A 201 39.17 -10.52 -7.84
C SER A 201 37.80 -10.10 -8.39
N ALA A 202 37.08 -9.26 -7.64
CA ALA A 202 37.16 -7.81 -7.81
C ALA A 202 36.13 -7.10 -6.92
N GLU A 203 36.66 -6.24 -6.08
CA GLU A 203 35.92 -5.28 -5.26
C GLU A 203 35.14 -4.28 -6.12
N ARG A 204 33.91 -3.96 -5.70
CA ARG A 204 33.40 -2.58 -5.73
C ARG A 204 32.15 -2.48 -4.85
N GLY A 205 32.25 -1.60 -3.85
CA GLY A 205 31.23 -1.39 -2.83
C GLY A 205 29.98 -0.63 -3.30
N PRO A 206 28.99 -0.50 -2.41
CA PRO A 206 27.74 0.21 -2.66
C PRO A 206 27.92 1.71 -2.41
N PHE A 207 27.06 2.53 -3.01
CA PHE A 207 27.01 4.01 -2.99
C PHE A 207 27.84 4.72 -4.08
N GLY A 208 27.11 5.11 -5.12
CA GLY A 208 27.54 6.05 -6.16
C GLY A 208 26.31 6.65 -6.84
N LEU A 209 25.70 7.63 -6.18
CA LEU A 209 24.79 8.58 -6.82
C LEU A 209 25.60 9.38 -7.84
N THR A 210 25.28 9.25 -9.12
CA THR A 210 25.69 10.23 -10.14
C THR A 210 24.45 10.93 -10.67
N ALA A 211 24.26 12.15 -10.18
CA ALA A 211 23.56 13.19 -10.89
C ALA A 211 24.44 13.64 -12.07
N ALA A 212 23.94 13.48 -13.29
CA ALA A 212 24.38 14.21 -14.48
C ALA A 212 23.19 14.20 -15.44
N ALA A 213 22.55 15.36 -15.62
CA ALA A 213 22.76 16.22 -16.77
C ALA A 213 21.84 15.84 -17.93
N TRP A 214 20.61 16.38 -17.87
CA TRP A 214 19.79 16.53 -19.07
C TRP A 214 19.44 18.01 -19.20
N SER A 215 20.39 18.74 -19.77
CA SER A 215 20.19 20.08 -20.32
C SER A 215 20.11 19.97 -21.84
N GLY A 216 19.02 20.50 -22.38
CA GLY A 216 19.00 21.23 -23.65
C GLY A 216 19.19 20.43 -24.93
N GLN A 217 18.09 20.23 -25.67
CA GLN A 217 18.09 20.65 -27.07
C GLN A 217 16.74 21.29 -27.40
N GLN A 218 16.84 22.59 -27.63
CA GLN A 218 15.84 23.51 -28.14
C GLN A 218 16.27 23.82 -29.58
N GLU A 219 15.35 23.68 -30.53
CA GLU A 219 15.29 24.39 -31.83
C GLU A 219 13.92 24.00 -32.42
N GLU A 220 12.95 24.93 -32.43
CA GLU A 220 12.67 25.85 -33.53
C GLU A 220 12.22 25.12 -34.81
N SER A 221 11.25 25.53 -35.61
CA SER A 221 10.23 26.58 -35.61
C SER A 221 9.52 26.34 -36.95
N ALA A 222 8.20 26.32 -37.01
CA ALA A 222 7.49 26.69 -38.24
C ALA A 222 6.03 27.01 -37.96
N SER A 223 5.76 28.32 -38.03
CA SER A 223 4.48 28.97 -38.08
C SER A 223 3.55 28.41 -39.15
N SER A 224 2.23 28.41 -38.88
CA SER A 224 1.25 28.72 -39.92
C SER A 224 0.04 29.39 -39.27
N SER A 225 -0.08 30.67 -39.59
CA SER A 225 -1.26 31.52 -39.42
C SER A 225 -2.41 31.05 -40.32
N MET A 226 -3.64 31.26 -39.86
CA MET A 226 -4.86 31.64 -40.62
C MET A 226 -6.01 31.56 -39.58
N GLU A 227 -6.53 32.68 -39.08
CA GLU A 227 -7.55 33.57 -39.67
C GLU A 227 -8.97 32.97 -39.74
N GLU A 228 -9.95 33.87 -39.62
CA GLU A 228 -11.41 33.73 -39.70
C GLU A 228 -12.12 33.31 -38.39
N GLU A 229 -12.70 34.23 -37.61
CA GLU A 229 -13.83 35.14 -37.89
C GLU A 229 -15.15 34.36 -38.04
N SER A 230 -16.11 34.64 -37.16
CA SER A 230 -17.56 34.64 -37.44
C SER A 230 -18.34 34.58 -36.14
N GLY A 231 -19.06 35.67 -35.85
CA GLY A 231 -20.08 35.70 -34.82
C GLY A 231 -21.36 35.01 -35.27
N HIS A 232 -22.10 34.50 -34.29
CA HIS A 232 -23.55 34.36 -34.43
C HIS A 232 -24.22 34.53 -33.07
N SER A 233 -24.81 35.71 -32.87
CA SER A 233 -26.00 35.88 -32.04
C SER A 233 -27.15 35.08 -32.64
N GLN A 234 -27.93 34.39 -31.81
CA GLN A 234 -29.35 34.25 -32.05
C GLN A 234 -30.09 33.98 -30.74
N ASP A 235 -30.89 34.97 -30.35
CA ASP A 235 -32.08 34.87 -29.54
C ASP A 235 -33.08 33.88 -30.16
N SER A 236 -33.79 33.11 -29.31
CA SER A 236 -35.18 32.66 -29.48
C SER A 236 -35.56 31.87 -28.21
N SER A 237 -36.33 32.42 -27.26
CA SER A 237 -37.79 32.57 -27.25
C SER A 237 -38.59 31.26 -27.18
N SER A 238 -39.47 31.23 -26.16
CA SER A 238 -40.75 30.51 -26.05
C SER A 238 -40.81 28.99 -26.11
N SER A 239 -41.27 28.39 -25.00
CA SER A 239 -42.58 27.73 -25.00
C SER A 239 -43.03 27.40 -23.56
N GLU A 240 -43.94 28.24 -23.07
CA GLU A 240 -45.09 27.79 -22.29
C GLU A 240 -45.69 26.52 -22.88
N SER A 241 -45.93 25.51 -22.04
CA SER A 241 -47.00 24.55 -22.30
C SER A 241 -47.61 24.11 -20.97
N GLU A 242 -48.79 24.67 -20.73
CA GLU A 242 -49.87 24.07 -19.97
C GLU A 242 -50.00 22.56 -20.28
N ARG A 243 -50.22 21.76 -19.24
CA ARG A 243 -51.23 20.71 -19.34
C ARG A 243 -51.79 20.35 -17.97
N GLU A 244 -53.05 20.73 -17.82
CA GLU A 244 -54.04 20.16 -16.92
C GLU A 244 -54.03 18.62 -16.96
N ARG A 245 -54.02 18.00 -15.78
CA ARG A 245 -55.03 17.03 -15.30
C ARG A 245 -54.74 16.63 -13.86
#